data_AF-A0A958AI02-F1
#
_entry.id   AF-A0A958AI02-F1
#
_cell.length_a   1.000
_cell.length_b   1.000
_cell.length_c   1.000
_cell.angle_alpha   90.00
_cell.angle_beta   90.00
_cell.angle_gamma   90.00
#
_symmetry.space_group_name_H-M   'P 1'
#
loop_
_entity.id
_entity.type
_entity.pdbx_description
1 polymer ?
#
loop_
_entity_poly.entity_id
_entity_poly.type
_entity_poly.pdbx_seq_one_letter_code
_entity_poly.pdbx_strand_id
1 'polypeptide(L)'
;DRLPADLIARMDRAIDLAIEGEPPDRCAPHYTNIALMKAALMTWAGKRYDRPDWFAEGERFGQAAYDVFAAHGTFHEYNSPTYYGVNFVALALWRHYATSDQLAAQGTVMEAALWRDVAAFYHAGLGNVAGPYSRTYGMDMGKYGALLGMSVWLAVGRELAPFPREDGMFAHGHDFTFGPPLALVGTEVPADALQHLRSFQGERTIERRLPTEHDRVATAWIGDSVLLGAESLRLKSDIPGVLPNLDSPQYHPVTGHWALPDGDVGWIRLRNRGPVEARAEEGQITIVCPWLAAAEERYGDHHRTYVFEIALDTSHTFSCHADHWDLPGLVIRVNSNLPSPHTTIDEGIVYITYTLPPDQTEARFELSAVPRNT
;
A
#
# COMPACT_ATOMS: atom_id res chain seq x y z
N ASP A 1 22.86 -30.23 -8.60
CA ASP A 1 24.13 -29.68 -8.08
C ASP A 1 23.92 -29.13 -6.68
N ARG A 2 24.63 -29.69 -5.68
CA ARG A 2 24.51 -29.26 -4.28
C ARG A 2 25.56 -28.18 -4.00
N LEU A 3 25.18 -27.17 -3.21
CA LEU A 3 26.08 -26.11 -2.77
C LEU A 3 27.29 -26.67 -1.99
N PRO A 4 28.46 -25.98 -1.99
CA PRO A 4 29.61 -26.36 -1.17
C PRO A 4 29.25 -26.49 0.33
N ALA A 5 29.84 -27.46 1.01
CA ALA A 5 29.51 -27.75 2.42
C ALA A 5 29.85 -26.59 3.36
N ASP A 6 30.93 -25.87 3.10
CA ASP A 6 31.32 -24.67 3.85
C ASP A 6 30.32 -23.52 3.67
N LEU A 7 29.78 -23.36 2.46
CA LEU A 7 28.73 -22.38 2.19
C LEU A 7 27.44 -22.73 2.94
N ILE A 8 27.04 -24.00 2.92
CA ILE A 8 25.88 -24.49 3.69
C ILE A 8 26.07 -24.19 5.19
N ALA A 9 27.24 -24.51 5.75
CA ALA A 9 27.53 -24.24 7.16
C ALA A 9 27.46 -22.73 7.50
N ARG A 10 27.92 -21.86 6.59
CA ARG A 10 27.82 -20.40 6.77
C ARG A 10 26.38 -19.90 6.68
N MET A 11 25.57 -20.46 5.78
CA MET A 11 24.15 -20.14 5.66
C MET A 11 23.39 -20.57 6.93
N ASP A 12 23.63 -21.80 7.39
CA ASP A 12 23.00 -22.31 8.62
C ASP A 12 23.38 -21.44 9.82
N ARG A 13 24.66 -21.08 9.98
CA ARG A 13 25.11 -20.19 11.05
C ARG A 13 24.50 -18.79 10.98
N ALA A 14 24.28 -18.26 9.77
CA ALA A 14 23.63 -16.95 9.61
C ALA A 14 22.17 -16.99 10.10
N ILE A 15 21.47 -18.10 9.89
CA ILE A 15 20.10 -18.30 10.37
C ILE A 15 20.06 -18.41 11.90
N ASP A 16 20.98 -19.17 12.50
CA ASP A 16 21.09 -19.25 13.96
C ASP A 16 21.29 -17.86 14.57
N LEU A 17 22.24 -17.09 14.03
CA LEU A 17 22.52 -15.73 14.48
C LEU A 17 21.32 -14.79 14.32
N ALA A 18 20.53 -14.95 13.25
CA ALA A 18 19.34 -14.14 13.02
C ALA A 18 18.25 -14.43 14.07
N ILE A 19 18.06 -15.69 14.46
CA ILE A 19 17.07 -16.08 15.46
C ILE A 19 17.55 -15.71 16.87
N GLU A 20 18.79 -16.05 17.21
CA GLU A 20 19.37 -15.77 18.54
C GLU A 20 19.57 -14.27 18.81
N GLY A 21 19.87 -13.51 17.76
CA GLY A 21 20.10 -12.07 17.85
C GLY A 21 18.83 -11.21 17.85
N GLU A 22 17.67 -11.79 17.54
CA GLU A 22 16.40 -11.06 17.49
C GLU A 22 15.86 -10.83 18.92
N PRO A 23 15.74 -9.57 19.39
CA PRO A 23 15.16 -9.31 20.70
C PRO A 23 13.67 -9.70 20.73
N PRO A 24 13.17 -10.25 21.86
CA PRO A 24 11.80 -10.75 21.94
C PRO A 24 10.74 -9.68 21.62
N ASP A 25 11.00 -8.42 22.03
CA ASP A 25 10.03 -7.33 21.96
C ASP A 25 10.17 -6.43 20.72
N ARG A 26 11.15 -6.67 19.84
CA ARG A 26 11.39 -5.79 18.67
C ARG A 26 10.30 -5.94 17.61
N CYS A 27 9.81 -7.16 17.40
CA CYS A 27 8.83 -7.49 16.38
C CYS A 27 7.49 -7.87 17.02
N ALA A 28 6.52 -6.95 16.96
CA ALA A 28 5.16 -7.22 17.40
C ALA A 28 4.37 -8.05 16.36
N PRO A 29 3.39 -8.86 16.77
CA PRO A 29 2.59 -9.67 15.83
C PRO A 29 1.84 -8.88 14.75
N HIS A 30 1.50 -7.62 15.04
CA HIS A 30 0.83 -6.73 14.08
C HIS A 30 1.78 -6.16 13.02
N TYR A 31 3.09 -6.40 13.10
CA TYR A 31 4.10 -5.85 12.18
C TYR A 31 4.10 -6.53 10.79
N THR A 32 2.99 -7.18 10.42
CA THR A 32 2.67 -7.65 9.08
C THR A 32 3.82 -8.47 8.47
N ASN A 33 4.56 -7.94 7.49
CA ASN A 33 5.53 -8.70 6.72
C ASN A 33 6.68 -9.30 7.57
N ILE A 34 7.21 -8.53 8.53
CA ILE A 34 8.31 -8.99 9.39
C ILE A 34 7.81 -10.09 10.33
N ALA A 35 6.58 -9.94 10.84
CA ALA A 35 5.98 -10.93 11.72
C ALA A 35 5.74 -12.27 11.01
N LEU A 36 5.22 -12.22 9.78
CA LEU A 36 5.02 -13.40 8.94
C LEU A 36 6.36 -14.08 8.63
N MET A 37 7.39 -13.33 8.21
CA MET A 37 8.71 -13.89 7.92
C MET A 37 9.37 -14.50 9.17
N LYS A 38 9.22 -13.88 10.34
CA LYS A 38 9.75 -14.40 11.62
C LYS A 38 9.15 -15.77 11.96
N ALA A 39 7.83 -15.90 11.91
CA ALA A 39 7.17 -17.17 12.22
C ALA A 39 7.61 -18.30 11.28
N ALA A 40 7.73 -17.99 9.97
CA ALA A 40 8.21 -18.94 8.97
C ALA A 40 9.64 -19.41 9.26
N LEU A 41 10.54 -18.45 9.54
CA LEU A 41 11.95 -18.73 9.82
C LEU A 41 12.12 -19.59 11.07
N MET A 42 11.43 -19.24 12.16
CA MET A 42 11.56 -19.92 13.45
C MET A 42 11.06 -21.36 13.40
N THR A 43 9.93 -21.62 12.73
CA THR A 43 9.39 -22.97 12.60
C THR A 43 10.23 -23.83 11.66
N TRP A 44 10.66 -23.31 10.51
CA TRP A 44 11.59 -24.01 9.62
C TRP A 44 12.91 -24.35 10.31
N ALA A 45 13.53 -23.38 11.01
CA ALA A 45 14.81 -23.57 11.69
C ALA A 45 14.66 -24.51 12.90
N GLY A 46 13.58 -24.35 13.66
CA GLY A 46 13.23 -25.22 14.78
C GLY A 46 13.16 -26.69 14.37
N LYS A 47 12.54 -26.96 13.21
CA LYS A 47 12.50 -28.31 12.65
C LYS A 47 13.85 -28.77 12.11
N ARG A 48 14.55 -27.91 11.36
CA ARG A 48 15.82 -28.24 10.69
C ARG A 48 16.95 -28.56 11.68
N TYR A 49 17.02 -27.82 12.79
CA TYR A 49 18.12 -27.89 13.75
C TYR A 49 17.75 -28.65 15.03
N ASP A 50 16.60 -29.33 15.05
CA ASP A 50 16.08 -30.07 16.22
C ASP A 50 15.97 -29.18 17.48
N ARG A 51 15.40 -27.98 17.29
CA ARG A 51 15.16 -26.96 18.32
C ARG A 51 13.66 -26.82 18.60
N PRO A 52 13.09 -27.69 19.45
CA PRO A 52 11.65 -27.70 19.71
C PRO A 52 11.16 -26.41 20.38
N ASP A 53 12.03 -25.71 21.11
CA ASP A 53 11.76 -24.40 21.68
C ASP A 53 11.54 -23.33 20.61
N TRP A 54 12.37 -23.31 19.55
CA TRP A 54 12.21 -22.38 18.42
C TRP A 54 10.95 -22.68 17.62
N PHE A 55 10.67 -23.97 17.40
CA PHE A 55 9.46 -24.39 16.68
C PHE A 55 8.20 -23.93 17.42
N ALA A 56 8.09 -24.24 18.72
CA ALA A 56 6.93 -23.87 19.53
C ALA A 56 6.74 -22.34 19.62
N GLU A 57 7.83 -21.59 19.75
CA GLU A 57 7.77 -20.11 19.74
C GLU A 57 7.33 -19.57 18.37
N GLY A 58 7.80 -20.15 17.28
CA GLY A 58 7.37 -19.80 15.93
C GLY A 58 5.87 -20.03 15.70
N GLU A 59 5.32 -21.16 16.15
CA GLU A 59 3.87 -21.43 16.08
C GLU A 59 3.06 -20.48 16.94
N ARG A 60 3.51 -20.24 18.18
CA ARG A 60 2.86 -19.30 19.10
C ARG A 60 2.84 -17.88 18.52
N PHE A 61 3.96 -17.43 17.95
CA PHE A 61 4.08 -16.10 17.37
C PHE A 61 3.26 -15.97 16.08
N GLY A 62 3.28 -16.98 15.22
CA GLY A 62 2.46 -17.00 14.01
C GLY A 62 0.95 -17.04 14.30
N GLN A 63 0.52 -17.77 15.34
CA GLN A 63 -0.86 -17.71 15.83
C GLN A 63 -1.24 -16.29 16.23
N ALA A 64 -0.39 -15.59 16.98
CA ALA A 64 -0.67 -14.21 17.37
C ALA A 64 -0.77 -13.26 16.16
N ALA A 65 0.06 -13.46 15.12
CA ALA A 65 -0.05 -12.68 13.88
C ALA A 65 -1.35 -13.00 13.12
N TYR A 66 -1.75 -14.27 13.08
CA TYR A 66 -3.03 -14.68 12.50
C TYR A 66 -4.22 -14.09 13.26
N ASP A 67 -4.19 -14.07 14.59
CA ASP A 67 -5.28 -13.51 15.40
C ASP A 67 -5.46 -12.01 15.16
N VAL A 68 -4.36 -11.26 15.01
CA VAL A 68 -4.41 -9.84 14.62
C VAL A 68 -5.07 -9.67 13.25
N PHE A 69 -4.68 -10.49 12.27
CA PHE A 69 -5.29 -10.46 10.94
C PHE A 69 -6.78 -10.83 10.99
N ALA A 70 -7.12 -11.93 11.67
CA ALA A 70 -8.47 -12.50 11.70
C ALA A 70 -9.51 -11.57 12.35
N ALA A 71 -9.07 -10.64 13.21
CA ALA A 71 -9.95 -9.63 13.82
C ALA A 71 -10.63 -8.71 12.78
N HIS A 72 -9.96 -8.41 11.67
CA HIS A 72 -10.44 -7.45 10.67
C HIS A 72 -10.38 -7.95 9.22
N GLY A 73 -9.70 -9.07 8.97
CA GLY A 73 -9.45 -9.61 7.62
C GLY A 73 -8.48 -8.77 6.79
N THR A 74 -7.70 -7.89 7.42
CA THR A 74 -6.77 -6.96 6.78
C THR A 74 -5.47 -6.86 7.58
N PHE A 75 -4.37 -6.46 6.93
CA PHE A 75 -3.08 -6.21 7.58
C PHE A 75 -2.96 -4.75 8.03
N HIS A 76 -2.12 -4.49 9.05
CA HIS A 76 -1.83 -3.13 9.55
C HIS A 76 -1.10 -2.28 8.50
N GLU A 77 -0.13 -2.87 7.79
CA GLU A 77 0.54 -2.23 6.66
C GLU A 77 -0.35 -2.33 5.42
N TYR A 78 -1.48 -1.62 5.49
CA TYR A 78 -2.60 -1.79 4.60
C TYR A 78 -2.35 -1.22 3.20
N ASN A 79 -2.80 -1.98 2.21
CA ASN A 79 -2.86 -1.65 0.79
C ASN A 79 -1.54 -1.09 0.24
N SER A 80 -0.42 -1.72 0.64
CA SER A 80 0.91 -1.35 0.20
C SER A 80 1.30 -2.15 -1.04
N PRO A 81 1.50 -1.53 -2.21
CA PRO A 81 1.94 -2.27 -3.40
C PRO A 81 3.34 -2.90 -3.23
N THR A 82 4.18 -2.34 -2.36
CA THR A 82 5.47 -2.97 -2.02
C THR A 82 5.27 -4.10 -1.02
N TYR A 83 4.65 -3.84 0.12
CA TYR A 83 4.66 -4.81 1.22
C TYR A 83 3.62 -5.93 1.10
N TYR A 84 2.55 -5.75 0.31
CA TYR A 84 1.66 -6.87 -0.01
C TYR A 84 2.40 -7.96 -0.78
N GLY A 85 3.33 -7.62 -1.66
CA GLY A 85 4.18 -8.59 -2.31
C GLY A 85 5.09 -9.35 -1.35
N VAL A 86 5.67 -8.67 -0.35
CA VAL A 86 6.44 -9.34 0.73
C VAL A 86 5.54 -10.28 1.54
N ASN A 87 4.30 -9.88 1.83
CA ASN A 87 3.34 -10.75 2.51
C ASN A 87 3.05 -12.01 1.69
N PHE A 88 2.87 -11.91 0.37
CA PHE A 88 2.68 -13.09 -0.48
C PHE A 88 3.87 -14.06 -0.41
N VAL A 89 5.11 -13.54 -0.43
CA VAL A 89 6.31 -14.38 -0.23
C VAL A 89 6.26 -15.07 1.13
N ALA A 90 6.00 -14.32 2.21
CA ALA A 90 5.99 -14.85 3.56
C ALA A 90 4.88 -15.90 3.77
N LEU A 91 3.68 -15.68 3.23
CA LEU A 91 2.56 -16.62 3.30
C LEU A 91 2.83 -17.88 2.47
N ALA A 92 3.46 -17.73 1.31
CA ALA A 92 3.91 -18.89 0.54
C ALA A 92 4.99 -19.69 1.29
N LEU A 93 5.90 -19.03 2.02
CA LEU A 93 6.81 -19.71 2.94
C LEU A 93 6.08 -20.46 4.06
N TRP A 94 4.96 -19.93 4.58
CA TRP A 94 4.13 -20.65 5.56
C TRP A 94 3.56 -21.93 4.98
N ARG A 95 3.05 -21.88 3.75
CA ARG A 95 2.44 -23.04 3.08
C ARG A 95 3.46 -24.13 2.73
N HIS A 96 4.66 -23.75 2.30
CA HIS A 96 5.63 -24.70 1.74
C HIS A 96 6.78 -25.08 2.69
N TYR A 97 7.17 -24.20 3.60
CA TYR A 97 8.44 -24.33 4.33
C TYR A 97 8.35 -24.16 5.84
N ALA A 98 7.27 -23.62 6.42
CA ALA A 98 7.18 -23.47 7.88
C ALA A 98 7.17 -24.82 8.64
N THR A 99 6.94 -25.95 7.98
CA THR A 99 6.90 -27.29 8.62
C THR A 99 5.91 -27.44 9.79
N SER A 100 4.92 -26.53 9.86
CA SER A 100 3.80 -26.53 10.81
C SER A 100 2.49 -26.56 10.02
N ASP A 101 1.66 -27.58 10.28
CA ASP A 101 0.35 -27.71 9.64
C ASP A 101 -0.59 -26.55 9.99
N GLN A 102 -0.45 -26.01 11.21
CA GLN A 102 -1.20 -24.83 11.66
C GLN A 102 -0.86 -23.60 10.82
N LEU A 103 0.43 -23.28 10.68
CA LEU A 103 0.87 -22.14 9.87
C LEU A 103 0.51 -22.33 8.40
N ALA A 104 0.64 -23.53 7.84
CA ALA A 104 0.25 -23.79 6.46
C ALA A 104 -1.24 -23.52 6.21
N ALA A 105 -2.12 -23.97 7.12
CA ALA A 105 -3.55 -23.72 7.04
C ALA A 105 -3.88 -22.21 7.17
N GLN A 106 -3.28 -21.53 8.14
CA GLN A 106 -3.46 -20.09 8.36
C GLN A 106 -2.93 -19.26 7.19
N GLY A 107 -1.78 -19.64 6.64
CA GLY A 107 -1.17 -19.00 5.48
C GLY A 107 -2.08 -19.06 4.25
N THR A 108 -2.72 -20.21 4.02
CA THR A 108 -3.71 -20.39 2.94
C THR A 108 -4.91 -19.45 3.12
N VAL A 109 -5.45 -19.34 4.33
CA VAL A 109 -6.57 -18.44 4.63
C VAL A 109 -6.19 -16.97 4.42
N MET A 110 -5.05 -16.54 4.95
CA MET A 110 -4.57 -15.16 4.83
C MET A 110 -4.21 -14.79 3.40
N GLU A 111 -3.56 -15.67 2.63
CA GLU A 111 -3.20 -15.41 1.23
C GLU A 111 -4.46 -15.24 0.36
N ALA A 112 -5.46 -16.13 0.54
CA ALA A 112 -6.71 -16.04 -0.19
C ALA A 112 -7.48 -14.74 0.14
N ALA A 113 -7.49 -14.34 1.41
CA ALA A 113 -8.13 -13.09 1.83
C ALA A 113 -7.38 -11.85 1.30
N LEU A 114 -6.05 -11.85 1.33
CA LEU A 114 -5.22 -10.78 0.78
C LEU A 114 -5.44 -10.62 -0.73
N TRP A 115 -5.51 -11.73 -1.49
CA TRP A 115 -5.80 -11.66 -2.92
C TRP A 115 -7.17 -11.09 -3.23
N ARG A 116 -8.20 -11.44 -2.47
CA ARG A 116 -9.53 -10.88 -2.63
C ARG A 116 -9.55 -9.38 -2.31
N ASP A 117 -8.78 -8.96 -1.32
CA ASP A 117 -8.64 -7.54 -0.99
C ASP A 117 -7.92 -6.78 -2.10
N VAL A 118 -6.80 -7.30 -2.61
CA VAL A 118 -6.12 -6.76 -3.80
C VAL A 118 -7.09 -6.66 -4.98
N ALA A 119 -7.80 -7.73 -5.31
CA ALA A 119 -8.78 -7.76 -6.40
C ALA A 119 -9.88 -6.71 -6.24
N ALA A 120 -10.34 -6.47 -5.01
CA ALA A 120 -11.35 -5.46 -4.72
C ALA A 120 -10.84 -4.05 -5.09
N PHE A 121 -9.57 -3.73 -4.80
CA PHE A 121 -8.98 -2.41 -5.07
C PHE A 121 -8.31 -2.29 -6.46
N TYR A 122 -8.10 -3.38 -7.19
CA TYR A 122 -7.31 -3.41 -8.41
C TYR A 122 -8.10 -3.07 -9.68
N HIS A 123 -7.54 -2.22 -10.55
CA HIS A 123 -8.09 -1.95 -11.89
C HIS A 123 -7.16 -2.50 -12.96
N ALA A 124 -7.52 -3.63 -13.57
CA ALA A 124 -6.70 -4.29 -14.59
C ALA A 124 -6.35 -3.38 -15.79
N GLY A 125 -7.27 -2.50 -16.22
CA GLY A 125 -7.00 -1.57 -17.32
C GLY A 125 -5.96 -0.49 -17.00
N LEU A 126 -5.88 -0.04 -15.74
CA LEU A 126 -4.92 0.98 -15.28
C LEU A 126 -3.68 0.34 -14.64
N GLY A 127 -3.68 -0.98 -14.46
CA GLY A 127 -2.58 -1.70 -13.82
C GLY A 127 -2.32 -1.30 -12.38
N ASN A 128 -3.26 -0.69 -11.66
CA ASN A 128 -3.00 -0.15 -10.32
C ASN A 128 -4.07 -0.53 -9.31
N VAL A 129 -3.70 -0.53 -8.03
CA VAL A 129 -4.64 -0.60 -6.90
C VAL A 129 -5.01 0.80 -6.46
N ALA A 130 -6.30 1.09 -6.27
CA ALA A 130 -6.70 2.35 -5.65
C ALA A 130 -6.11 2.42 -4.24
N GLY A 131 -5.68 3.60 -3.79
CA GLY A 131 -5.28 3.80 -2.39
C GLY A 131 -6.46 3.69 -1.41
N PRO A 132 -6.27 4.05 -0.13
CA PRO A 132 -5.10 4.72 0.42
C PRO A 132 -3.90 3.77 0.54
N TYR A 133 -2.70 4.31 0.67
CA TYR A 133 -1.48 3.54 0.90
C TYR A 133 -0.93 3.82 2.29
N SER A 134 -0.95 2.82 3.17
CA SER A 134 -0.26 2.95 4.46
C SER A 134 1.25 3.11 4.25
N ARG A 135 1.77 2.50 3.18
CA ARG A 135 3.17 2.58 2.79
C ARG A 135 3.36 2.28 1.30
N THR A 136 4.04 3.13 0.56
CA THR A 136 4.48 2.82 -0.81
C THR A 136 5.76 3.59 -1.19
N TYR A 137 6.50 3.07 -2.16
CA TYR A 137 7.67 3.74 -2.76
C TYR A 137 7.37 4.34 -4.14
N GLY A 138 6.19 4.10 -4.69
CA GLY A 138 5.74 4.64 -5.95
C GLY A 138 4.22 4.60 -6.06
N MET A 139 3.68 5.34 -7.03
CA MET A 139 2.24 5.45 -7.26
C MET A 139 1.76 4.56 -8.38
N ASP A 140 2.58 4.33 -9.41
CA ASP A 140 2.23 3.53 -10.58
C ASP A 140 3.08 2.26 -10.66
N MET A 141 2.47 1.10 -10.37
CA MET A 141 3.15 -0.20 -10.41
C MET A 141 3.78 -0.51 -11.79
N GLY A 142 3.31 0.10 -12.88
CA GLY A 142 3.91 -0.02 -14.21
C GLY A 142 5.27 0.69 -14.35
N LYS A 143 5.65 1.55 -13.41
CA LYS A 143 6.83 2.44 -13.51
C LYS A 143 7.86 2.24 -12.39
N TYR A 144 7.60 1.41 -11.39
CA TYR A 144 8.59 1.05 -10.35
C TYR A 144 8.51 -0.42 -9.94
N GLY A 145 9.54 -0.90 -9.25
CA GLY A 145 9.64 -2.27 -8.75
C GLY A 145 8.67 -2.59 -7.61
N ALA A 146 7.36 -2.58 -7.87
CA ALA A 146 6.35 -3.01 -6.91
C ALA A 146 6.30 -4.54 -6.83
N LEU A 147 6.52 -5.10 -5.64
CA LEU A 147 6.42 -6.54 -5.44
C LEU A 147 4.99 -7.07 -5.68
N LEU A 148 3.95 -6.26 -5.40
CA LEU A 148 2.57 -6.61 -5.77
C LEU A 148 2.42 -6.77 -7.28
N GLY A 149 3.01 -5.88 -8.08
CA GLY A 149 3.02 -5.99 -9.54
C GLY A 149 3.68 -7.29 -10.02
N MET A 150 4.73 -7.73 -9.33
CA MET A 150 5.39 -9.02 -9.57
C MET A 150 4.54 -10.23 -9.13
N SER A 151 3.82 -10.13 -8.01
CA SER A 151 2.86 -11.16 -7.60
C SER A 151 1.70 -11.29 -8.60
N VAL A 152 1.19 -10.16 -9.11
CA VAL A 152 0.19 -10.14 -10.19
C VAL A 152 0.77 -10.75 -11.46
N TRP A 153 2.02 -10.44 -11.81
CA TRP A 153 2.70 -11.07 -12.95
C TRP A 153 2.65 -12.61 -12.86
N LEU A 154 3.00 -13.20 -11.73
CA LEU A 154 2.92 -14.67 -11.59
C LEU A 154 1.50 -15.22 -11.79
N ALA A 155 0.47 -14.44 -11.45
CA ALA A 155 -0.92 -14.85 -11.58
C ALA A 155 -1.47 -14.74 -13.02
N VAL A 156 -1.12 -13.68 -13.74
CA VAL A 156 -1.74 -13.34 -15.05
C VAL A 156 -0.80 -13.33 -16.24
N GLY A 157 0.51 -13.50 -16.02
CA GLY A 157 1.53 -13.45 -17.07
C GLY A 157 2.00 -12.02 -17.37
N ARG A 158 3.11 -11.91 -18.12
CA ARG A 158 3.83 -10.64 -18.36
C ARG A 158 2.98 -9.60 -19.09
N GLU A 159 2.14 -10.02 -20.03
CA GLU A 159 1.35 -9.11 -20.85
C GLU A 159 0.37 -8.27 -20.02
N LEU A 160 -0.21 -8.87 -18.99
CA LEU A 160 -1.21 -8.23 -18.11
C LEU A 160 -0.61 -7.69 -16.81
N ALA A 161 0.67 -7.96 -16.56
CA ALA A 161 1.34 -7.56 -15.33
C ALA A 161 1.58 -6.04 -15.28
N PRO A 162 1.22 -5.36 -14.18
CA PRO A 162 1.62 -3.99 -13.96
C PRO A 162 3.03 -3.96 -13.36
N PHE A 163 4.02 -4.12 -14.23
CA PHE A 163 5.43 -4.10 -13.87
C PHE A 163 6.24 -3.41 -14.98
N PRO A 164 7.34 -2.71 -14.66
CA PRO A 164 8.18 -2.03 -15.64
C PRO A 164 8.52 -2.91 -16.85
N ARG A 165 8.28 -2.35 -18.05
CA ARG A 165 8.56 -3.02 -19.32
C ARG A 165 9.92 -2.69 -19.91
N GLU A 166 10.48 -1.54 -19.53
CA GLU A 166 11.74 -1.04 -20.05
C GLU A 166 12.93 -1.90 -19.60
N ASP A 167 13.87 -2.11 -20.52
CA ASP A 167 15.15 -2.73 -20.21
C ASP A 167 16.02 -1.77 -19.40
N GLY A 168 16.67 -2.27 -18.35
CA GLY A 168 17.61 -1.50 -17.54
C GLY A 168 17.16 -1.29 -16.10
N MET A 169 17.68 -0.23 -15.47
CA MET A 169 17.34 0.12 -14.10
C MET A 169 16.03 0.91 -14.06
N PHE A 170 15.10 0.49 -13.20
CA PHE A 170 13.88 1.21 -12.91
C PHE A 170 13.83 1.62 -11.44
N ALA A 171 12.95 2.57 -11.12
CA ALA A 171 12.76 3.05 -9.76
C ALA A 171 12.47 1.87 -8.82
N HIS A 172 13.12 1.86 -7.64
CA HIS A 172 12.97 0.78 -6.67
C HIS A 172 13.31 -0.64 -7.21
N GLY A 173 14.13 -0.75 -8.26
CA GLY A 173 14.37 -2.03 -8.94
C GLY A 173 15.11 -3.11 -8.15
N HIS A 174 15.67 -2.80 -6.98
CA HIS A 174 16.26 -3.81 -6.10
C HIS A 174 15.22 -4.82 -5.57
N ASP A 175 13.95 -4.43 -5.51
CA ASP A 175 12.85 -5.34 -5.16
C ASP A 175 12.68 -6.47 -6.18
N PHE A 176 13.21 -6.32 -7.40
CA PHE A 176 13.24 -7.40 -8.37
C PHE A 176 14.04 -8.64 -7.91
N THR A 177 14.88 -8.50 -6.88
CA THR A 177 15.57 -9.63 -6.23
C THR A 177 14.62 -10.63 -5.56
N PHE A 178 13.37 -10.25 -5.30
CA PHE A 178 12.32 -11.18 -4.85
C PHE A 178 11.74 -12.05 -5.98
N GLY A 179 12.06 -11.77 -7.25
CA GLY A 179 11.57 -12.55 -8.40
C GLY A 179 11.84 -14.04 -8.29
N PRO A 180 13.12 -14.46 -8.14
CA PRO A 180 13.45 -15.88 -7.98
C PRO A 180 12.74 -16.58 -6.80
N PRO A 181 12.77 -16.06 -5.55
CA PRO A 181 12.07 -16.73 -4.45
C PRO A 181 10.56 -16.77 -4.69
N LEU A 182 9.95 -15.69 -5.17
CA LEU A 182 8.50 -15.66 -5.45
C LEU A 182 8.12 -16.67 -6.55
N ALA A 183 8.94 -16.82 -7.60
CA ALA A 183 8.72 -17.83 -8.65
C ALA A 183 8.87 -19.28 -8.14
N LEU A 184 9.72 -19.52 -7.13
CA LEU A 184 9.91 -20.83 -6.53
C LEU A 184 8.74 -21.24 -5.61
N VAL A 185 8.23 -20.30 -4.82
CA VAL A 185 7.14 -20.57 -3.86
C VAL A 185 5.75 -20.40 -4.48
N GLY A 186 5.65 -19.64 -5.57
CA GLY A 186 4.41 -19.34 -6.26
C GLY A 186 3.43 -18.52 -5.42
N THR A 187 2.22 -18.39 -5.93
CA THR A 187 1.10 -17.78 -5.22
C THR A 187 -0.20 -18.51 -5.55
N GLU A 188 -1.14 -18.54 -4.62
CA GLU A 188 -2.45 -19.16 -4.79
C GLU A 188 -3.55 -18.11 -4.86
N VAL A 189 -3.83 -17.65 -6.08
CA VAL A 189 -4.89 -16.68 -6.35
C VAL A 189 -6.24 -17.40 -6.44
N PRO A 190 -7.22 -17.07 -5.58
CA PRO A 190 -8.57 -17.58 -5.71
C PRO A 190 -9.18 -17.23 -7.07
N ALA A 191 -10.00 -18.13 -7.64
CA ALA A 191 -10.58 -17.92 -8.98
C ALA A 191 -11.42 -16.63 -9.09
N ASP A 192 -12.12 -16.28 -8.01
CA ASP A 192 -12.91 -15.06 -7.87
C ASP A 192 -12.06 -13.80 -7.78
N ALA A 193 -10.82 -13.86 -7.29
CA ALA A 193 -9.88 -12.75 -7.32
C ALA A 193 -9.19 -12.64 -8.69
N LEU A 194 -8.85 -13.78 -9.29
CA LEU A 194 -8.11 -13.86 -10.56
C LEU A 194 -8.84 -13.17 -11.72
N GLN A 195 -10.18 -13.19 -11.74
CA GLN A 195 -10.95 -12.48 -12.78
C GLN A 195 -10.68 -10.97 -12.76
N HIS A 196 -10.55 -10.35 -11.58
CA HIS A 196 -10.27 -8.91 -11.45
C HIS A 196 -8.85 -8.56 -11.88
N LEU A 197 -7.90 -9.49 -11.73
CA LEU A 197 -6.53 -9.30 -12.19
C LEU A 197 -6.41 -9.40 -13.72
N ARG A 198 -7.30 -10.17 -14.37
CA ARG A 198 -7.26 -10.39 -15.82
C ARG A 198 -7.96 -9.30 -16.62
N SER A 199 -9.07 -8.77 -16.10
CA SER A 199 -9.81 -7.71 -16.76
C SER A 199 -10.65 -6.91 -15.76
N PHE A 200 -11.00 -5.69 -16.14
CA PHE A 200 -11.90 -4.85 -15.35
C PHE A 200 -13.28 -5.53 -15.25
N GLN A 201 -13.80 -5.65 -14.02
CA GLN A 201 -15.05 -6.36 -13.72
C GLN A 201 -16.22 -5.40 -13.45
N GLY A 202 -16.10 -4.15 -13.90
CA GLY A 202 -17.11 -3.11 -13.67
C GLY A 202 -16.84 -2.28 -12.40
N GLU A 203 -17.61 -1.21 -12.33
CA GLU A 203 -17.48 -0.19 -11.29
C GLU A 203 -17.86 -0.73 -9.92
N ARG A 204 -17.17 -0.23 -8.89
CA ARG A 204 -17.42 -0.64 -7.51
C ARG A 204 -16.87 0.34 -6.49
N THR A 205 -17.51 0.38 -5.35
CA THR A 205 -17.04 1.07 -4.15
C THR A 205 -16.62 0.05 -3.10
N ILE A 206 -15.57 0.37 -2.35
CA ILE A 206 -15.00 -0.51 -1.33
C ILE A 206 -14.86 0.27 -0.03
N GLU A 207 -15.17 -0.38 1.08
CA GLU A 207 -14.86 0.09 2.43
C GLU A 207 -14.18 -1.03 3.22
N ARG A 208 -13.12 -0.68 3.94
CA ARG A 208 -12.38 -1.57 4.85
C ARG A 208 -12.04 -0.83 6.13
N ARG A 209 -12.37 -1.43 7.27
CA ARG A 209 -11.86 -0.97 8.56
C ARG A 209 -10.50 -1.61 8.82
N LEU A 210 -9.53 -0.80 9.22
CA LEU A 210 -8.16 -1.23 9.45
C LEU A 210 -7.95 -1.63 10.92
N PRO A 211 -7.12 -2.65 11.20
CA PRO A 211 -6.76 -3.03 12.56
C PRO A 211 -5.81 -1.97 13.11
N THR A 212 -6.31 -0.96 13.82
CA THR A 212 -5.46 -0.01 14.54
C THR A 212 -6.11 0.40 15.85
N GLU A 213 -5.31 0.95 16.75
CA GLU A 213 -5.79 1.56 17.99
C GLU A 213 -6.75 2.73 17.70
N HIS A 214 -6.49 3.50 16.64
CA HIS A 214 -7.37 4.56 16.14
C HIS A 214 -8.45 4.03 15.18
N ASP A 215 -9.51 4.81 14.93
CA ASP A 215 -10.53 4.44 13.94
C ASP A 215 -10.04 4.84 12.54
N ARG A 216 -9.52 3.84 11.83
CA ARG A 216 -9.04 3.96 10.44
C ARG A 216 -9.96 3.21 9.50
N VAL A 217 -10.43 3.91 8.47
CA VAL A 217 -11.28 3.34 7.42
C VAL A 217 -10.69 3.70 6.06
N ALA A 218 -10.35 2.68 5.28
CA ALA A 218 -9.98 2.82 3.88
C ALA A 218 -11.23 2.73 3.01
N THR A 219 -11.35 3.63 2.05
CA THR A 219 -12.41 3.64 1.04
C THR A 219 -11.82 3.81 -0.35
N ALA A 220 -12.47 3.23 -1.34
CA ALA A 220 -12.10 3.41 -2.72
C ALA A 220 -13.31 3.39 -3.65
N TRP A 221 -13.18 4.07 -4.78
CA TRP A 221 -14.05 3.89 -5.94
C TRP A 221 -13.18 3.50 -7.14
N ILE A 222 -13.61 2.44 -7.81
CA ILE A 222 -13.02 1.91 -9.02
C ILE A 222 -14.02 2.23 -10.14
N GLY A 223 -13.76 3.28 -10.91
CA GLY A 223 -14.52 3.63 -12.12
C GLY A 223 -13.93 2.96 -13.37
N ASP A 224 -14.53 3.20 -14.53
CA ASP A 224 -14.08 2.61 -15.82
C ASP A 224 -12.69 3.07 -16.28
N SER A 225 -12.32 4.31 -15.94
CA SER A 225 -11.04 4.94 -16.32
C SER A 225 -10.37 5.71 -15.19
N VAL A 226 -10.90 5.60 -13.96
CA VAL A 226 -10.43 6.34 -12.79
C VAL A 226 -10.43 5.44 -11.55
N LEU A 227 -9.37 5.55 -10.75
CA LEU A 227 -9.28 5.04 -9.39
C LEU A 227 -9.28 6.21 -8.42
N LEU A 228 -10.10 6.15 -7.38
CA LEU A 228 -10.07 7.07 -6.25
C LEU A 228 -9.89 6.25 -4.96
N GLY A 229 -8.95 6.67 -4.13
CA GLY A 229 -8.63 6.00 -2.87
C GLY A 229 -8.48 7.01 -1.75
N ALA A 230 -9.07 6.72 -0.59
CA ALA A 230 -9.08 7.63 0.55
C ALA A 230 -9.04 6.88 1.88
N GLU A 231 -8.36 7.46 2.86
CA GLU A 231 -8.35 7.02 4.25
C GLU A 231 -8.99 8.07 5.15
N SER A 232 -9.84 7.60 6.05
CA SER A 232 -10.27 8.36 7.21
C SER A 232 -9.54 7.88 8.45
N LEU A 233 -8.72 8.75 9.06
CA LEU A 233 -8.08 8.54 10.35
C LEU A 233 -8.71 9.45 11.41
N ARG A 234 -9.50 8.84 12.31
CA ARG A 234 -10.04 9.51 13.50
C ARG A 234 -9.25 9.14 14.73
N LEU A 235 -8.58 10.14 15.31
CA LEU A 235 -7.85 9.98 16.57
C LEU A 235 -8.84 9.78 17.71
N LYS A 236 -8.65 8.73 18.51
CA LYS A 236 -9.45 8.51 19.72
C LYS A 236 -8.86 9.31 20.88
N SER A 237 -9.71 10.02 21.61
CA SER A 237 -9.32 10.94 22.68
C SER A 237 -8.70 10.25 23.91
N ASP A 238 -8.92 8.95 24.07
CA ASP A 238 -8.42 8.12 25.17
C ASP A 238 -7.04 7.51 24.91
N ILE A 239 -6.50 7.64 23.69
CA ILE A 239 -5.16 7.20 23.34
C ILE A 239 -4.21 8.40 23.53
N PRO A 240 -3.24 8.32 24.47
CA PRO A 240 -2.43 9.48 24.84
C PRO A 240 -1.54 9.94 23.70
N GLY A 241 -1.79 11.16 23.18
CA GLY A 241 -0.86 12.15 22.61
C GLY A 241 0.12 11.77 21.48
N VAL A 242 0.31 10.49 21.16
CA VAL A 242 1.23 10.05 20.10
C VAL A 242 0.46 10.09 18.79
N LEU A 243 0.64 11.19 18.05
CA LEU A 243 0.25 11.20 16.64
C LEU A 243 0.94 10.02 15.95
N PRO A 244 0.19 9.20 15.18
CA PRO A 244 0.81 8.20 14.31
C PRO A 244 1.91 8.85 13.46
N ASN A 245 2.81 8.05 12.90
CA ASN A 245 3.84 8.59 12.02
C ASN A 245 3.25 9.00 10.66
N LEU A 246 2.56 10.14 10.65
CA LEU A 246 1.84 10.71 9.51
C LEU A 246 2.75 11.52 8.58
N ASP A 247 4.01 11.72 8.97
CA ASP A 247 5.02 12.43 8.19
C ASP A 247 5.90 11.47 7.36
N SER A 248 5.48 10.20 7.25
CA SER A 248 6.17 9.25 6.39
C SER A 248 6.05 9.69 4.93
N PRO A 249 7.15 9.76 4.16
CA PRO A 249 7.07 10.02 2.72
C PRO A 249 6.34 8.92 1.94
N GLN A 250 6.06 7.78 2.59
CA GLN A 250 5.45 6.60 2.00
C GLN A 250 3.95 6.48 2.31
N TYR A 251 3.43 7.33 3.22
CA TYR A 251 2.03 7.32 3.61
C TYR A 251 1.23 8.26 2.72
N HIS A 252 0.18 7.74 2.08
CA HIS A 252 -0.66 8.48 1.14
C HIS A 252 -2.15 8.21 1.43
N PRO A 253 -2.80 9.07 2.24
CA PRO A 253 -4.19 8.87 2.66
C PRO A 253 -5.20 9.23 1.57
N VAL A 254 -4.81 9.98 0.54
CA VAL A 254 -5.67 10.29 -0.60
C VAL A 254 -4.86 10.12 -1.87
N THR A 255 -5.40 9.34 -2.80
CA THR A 255 -4.76 8.99 -4.06
C THR A 255 -5.79 8.92 -5.18
N GLY A 256 -5.36 9.16 -6.40
CA GLY A 256 -6.12 8.79 -7.58
C GLY A 256 -5.24 8.42 -8.75
N HIS A 257 -5.79 7.64 -9.68
CA HIS A 257 -5.17 7.25 -10.94
C HIS A 257 -6.19 7.38 -12.05
N TRP A 258 -5.75 7.71 -13.26
CA TRP A 258 -6.64 7.74 -14.41
C TRP A 258 -5.90 7.48 -15.71
N ALA A 259 -6.65 7.15 -16.77
CA ALA A 259 -6.10 6.97 -18.10
C ALA A 259 -5.74 8.33 -18.73
N LEU A 260 -4.49 8.50 -19.15
CA LEU A 260 -4.06 9.61 -19.97
C LEU A 260 -4.45 9.39 -21.46
N PRO A 261 -4.55 10.46 -22.27
CA PRO A 261 -4.96 10.35 -23.67
C PRO A 261 -4.05 9.48 -24.55
N ASP A 262 -2.78 9.30 -24.16
CA ASP A 262 -1.79 8.47 -24.83
C ASP A 262 -1.82 6.99 -24.37
N GLY A 263 -2.69 6.66 -23.40
CA GLY A 263 -2.81 5.34 -22.82
C GLY A 263 -1.90 5.07 -21.62
N ASP A 264 -1.09 6.04 -21.20
CA ASP A 264 -0.34 5.95 -19.93
C ASP A 264 -1.24 6.27 -18.73
N VAL A 265 -0.69 6.19 -17.51
CA VAL A 265 -1.45 6.40 -16.27
C VAL A 265 -1.00 7.69 -15.57
N GLY A 266 -1.94 8.62 -15.41
CA GLY A 266 -1.78 9.78 -14.55
C GLY A 266 -2.07 9.40 -13.11
N TRP A 267 -1.40 10.03 -12.15
CA TRP A 267 -1.71 9.84 -10.73
C TRP A 267 -1.67 11.15 -9.94
N ILE A 268 -2.44 11.17 -8.85
CA ILE A 268 -2.49 12.26 -7.87
C ILE A 268 -2.37 11.69 -6.46
N ARG A 269 -1.69 12.40 -5.56
CA ARG A 269 -1.70 12.10 -4.12
C ARG A 269 -1.73 13.36 -3.27
N LEU A 270 -2.37 13.28 -2.11
CA LEU A 270 -2.29 14.32 -1.09
C LEU A 270 -1.05 14.12 -0.20
N ARG A 271 -0.32 15.20 0.03
CA ARG A 271 0.73 15.33 1.04
C ARG A 271 0.29 16.34 2.07
N ASN A 272 0.16 15.88 3.31
CA ASN A 272 -0.11 16.70 4.47
C ASN A 272 0.52 16.04 5.70
N ARG A 273 0.96 16.85 6.66
CA ARG A 273 1.45 16.36 7.96
C ARG A 273 0.36 16.53 9.00
N GLY A 274 -0.49 15.54 9.18
CA GLY A 274 -1.63 15.64 10.08
C GLY A 274 -2.64 14.52 9.87
N PRO A 275 -3.64 14.38 10.76
CA PRO A 275 -4.75 13.48 10.52
C PRO A 275 -5.54 13.93 9.29
N VAL A 276 -5.94 12.96 8.49
CA VAL A 276 -6.77 13.16 7.30
C VAL A 276 -8.01 12.31 7.48
N GLU A 277 -9.18 12.94 7.44
CA GLU A 277 -10.48 12.30 7.39
C GLU A 277 -11.01 12.39 5.95
N ALA A 278 -10.64 11.42 5.10
CA ALA A 278 -11.06 11.39 3.72
C ALA A 278 -11.93 10.18 3.39
N ARG A 279 -12.85 10.36 2.43
CA ARG A 279 -13.74 9.31 1.94
C ARG A 279 -13.86 9.37 0.42
N ALA A 280 -13.66 8.25 -0.24
CA ALA A 280 -13.85 8.07 -1.67
C ALA A 280 -15.21 7.41 -1.94
N GLU A 281 -15.96 8.03 -2.84
CA GLU A 281 -17.27 7.59 -3.32
C GLU A 281 -17.28 7.68 -4.85
N GLU A 282 -18.43 7.41 -5.47
CA GLU A 282 -18.56 7.40 -6.93
C GLU A 282 -18.14 8.74 -7.55
N GLY A 283 -17.00 8.75 -8.25
CA GLY A 283 -16.44 9.94 -8.89
C GLY A 283 -16.00 11.05 -7.93
N GLN A 284 -16.00 10.83 -6.60
CA GLN A 284 -15.79 11.91 -5.64
C GLN A 284 -14.87 11.50 -4.49
N ILE A 285 -14.05 12.44 -4.02
CA ILE A 285 -13.36 12.36 -2.72
C ILE A 285 -13.76 13.57 -1.87
N THR A 286 -14.19 13.30 -0.64
CA THR A 286 -14.31 14.32 0.41
C THR A 286 -13.12 14.23 1.34
N ILE A 287 -12.56 15.37 1.73
CA ILE A 287 -11.36 15.44 2.57
C ILE A 287 -11.60 16.50 3.65
N VAL A 288 -11.41 16.09 4.90
CA VAL A 288 -11.42 16.99 6.04
C VAL A 288 -10.11 16.79 6.80
N CYS A 289 -9.36 17.88 6.99
CA CYS A 289 -8.10 17.85 7.72
C CYS A 289 -8.20 18.82 8.91
N PRO A 290 -8.45 18.33 10.13
CA PRO A 290 -8.53 19.19 11.29
C PRO A 290 -7.14 19.73 11.65
N TRP A 291 -7.09 21.01 12.03
CA TRP A 291 -5.92 21.58 12.66
C TRP A 291 -5.86 21.16 14.12
N LEU A 292 -4.71 20.65 14.55
CA LEU A 292 -4.44 20.24 15.92
C LEU A 292 -3.20 20.96 16.44
N ALA A 293 -3.32 21.62 17.60
CA ALA A 293 -2.19 22.27 18.26
C ALA A 293 -0.99 21.33 18.45
N ALA A 294 -1.22 20.07 18.83
CA ALA A 294 -0.15 19.08 18.99
C ALA A 294 0.55 18.70 17.67
N ALA A 295 -0.18 18.73 16.54
CA ALA A 295 0.41 18.49 15.24
C ALA A 295 1.19 19.71 14.73
N GLU A 296 0.71 20.93 15.02
CA GLU A 296 1.45 22.16 14.75
C GLU A 296 2.74 22.24 15.61
N GLU A 297 2.71 21.87 16.88
CA GLU A 297 3.90 21.78 17.72
C GLU A 297 4.95 20.82 17.14
N ARG A 298 4.50 19.69 16.57
CA ARG A 298 5.37 18.68 16.00
C ARG A 298 5.88 19.01 14.58
N TYR A 299 5.05 19.60 13.74
CA TYR A 299 5.31 19.75 12.30
C TYR A 299 5.45 21.21 11.82
N GLY A 300 5.13 22.18 12.67
CA GLY A 300 5.10 23.60 12.35
C GLY A 300 4.09 23.92 11.24
N ASP A 301 4.45 24.91 10.40
CA ASP A 301 3.61 25.41 9.30
C ASP A 301 3.26 24.34 8.26
N HIS A 302 4.03 23.25 8.19
CA HIS A 302 3.72 22.11 7.30
C HIS A 302 2.39 21.44 7.67
N HIS A 303 1.91 21.54 8.91
CA HIS A 303 0.60 21.03 9.31
C HIS A 303 -0.54 21.79 8.61
N ARG A 304 -0.32 23.08 8.30
CA ARG A 304 -1.29 23.96 7.61
C ARG A 304 -1.20 23.89 6.09
N THR A 305 -0.31 23.06 5.56
CA THR A 305 -0.04 22.98 4.12
C THR A 305 -0.58 21.67 3.54
N TYR A 306 -1.30 21.77 2.42
CA TYR A 306 -1.89 20.64 1.70
C TYR A 306 -1.40 20.68 0.27
N VAL A 307 -0.62 19.68 -0.12
CA VAL A 307 -0.03 19.61 -1.46
C VAL A 307 -0.62 18.44 -2.20
N PHE A 308 -1.30 18.70 -3.31
CA PHE A 308 -1.66 17.67 -4.28
C PHE A 308 -0.51 17.55 -5.28
N GLU A 309 0.19 16.43 -5.21
CA GLU A 309 1.25 16.07 -6.16
C GLU A 309 0.64 15.26 -7.29
N ILE A 310 0.86 15.69 -8.53
CA ILE A 310 0.24 15.13 -9.73
C ILE A 310 1.32 14.83 -10.76
N ALA A 311 1.45 13.57 -11.17
CA ALA A 311 2.33 13.21 -12.29
C ALA A 311 1.53 13.11 -13.58
N LEU A 312 2.00 13.82 -14.62
CA LEU A 312 1.33 13.89 -15.91
C LEU A 312 2.19 13.41 -17.09
N ASP A 313 3.48 13.13 -16.88
CA ASP A 313 4.50 13.12 -17.94
C ASP A 313 4.56 14.47 -18.70
N THR A 314 5.77 15.02 -18.87
CA THR A 314 6.01 16.43 -19.21
C THR A 314 5.45 16.90 -20.56
N SER A 315 4.97 15.99 -21.41
CA SER A 315 4.42 16.29 -22.74
C SER A 315 2.99 16.86 -22.71
N HIS A 316 2.30 16.79 -21.59
CA HIS A 316 0.88 17.12 -21.52
C HIS A 316 0.59 18.52 -20.97
N THR A 317 -0.49 19.15 -21.45
CA THR A 317 -0.94 20.47 -20.97
C THR A 317 -1.79 20.35 -19.71
N PHE A 318 -1.58 21.27 -18.77
CA PHE A 318 -2.30 21.35 -17.50
C PHE A 318 -2.71 22.79 -17.20
N SER A 319 -3.88 23.00 -16.60
CA SER A 319 -4.24 24.28 -15.96
C SER A 319 -4.89 24.10 -14.60
N CYS A 320 -4.50 24.96 -13.66
CA CYS A 320 -5.08 25.03 -12.31
C CYS A 320 -5.94 26.27 -12.18
N HIS A 321 -7.22 26.08 -11.84
CA HIS A 321 -8.13 27.15 -11.42
C HIS A 321 -8.54 26.93 -9.96
N ALA A 322 -9.23 27.90 -9.38
CA ALA A 322 -9.66 27.81 -7.98
C ALA A 322 -10.74 26.74 -7.76
N ASP A 323 -11.60 26.53 -8.76
CA ASP A 323 -12.78 25.67 -8.72
C ASP A 323 -12.64 24.39 -9.56
N HIS A 324 -11.55 24.25 -10.33
CA HIS A 324 -11.24 23.03 -11.06
C HIS A 324 -9.77 22.94 -11.48
N TRP A 325 -9.31 21.71 -11.70
CA TRP A 325 -8.04 21.39 -12.32
C TRP A 325 -8.31 20.70 -13.66
N ASP A 326 -7.76 21.27 -14.73
CA ASP A 326 -7.82 20.70 -16.07
C ASP A 326 -6.60 19.81 -16.29
N LEU A 327 -6.80 18.49 -16.19
CA LEU A 327 -5.79 17.48 -16.43
C LEU A 327 -6.02 16.79 -17.79
N PRO A 328 -4.97 16.26 -18.41
CA PRO A 328 -5.10 15.40 -19.59
C PRO A 328 -5.95 14.18 -19.24
N GLY A 329 -7.05 13.97 -19.96
CA GLY A 329 -7.99 12.86 -19.72
C GLY A 329 -8.94 13.04 -18.52
N LEU A 330 -8.76 14.06 -17.67
CA LEU A 330 -9.53 14.21 -16.44
C LEU A 330 -9.74 15.68 -16.04
N VAL A 331 -10.97 16.06 -15.71
CA VAL A 331 -11.22 17.33 -15.01
C VAL A 331 -11.54 17.03 -13.55
N ILE A 332 -10.81 17.63 -12.61
CA ILE A 332 -11.15 17.56 -11.19
C ILE A 332 -11.85 18.86 -10.82
N ARG A 333 -13.15 18.80 -10.50
CA ARG A 333 -13.86 19.95 -9.90
C ARG A 333 -13.50 20.03 -8.43
N VAL A 334 -13.27 21.24 -7.94
CA VAL A 334 -12.78 21.51 -6.60
C VAL A 334 -13.73 22.46 -5.88
N ASN A 335 -14.22 22.03 -4.73
CA ASN A 335 -14.87 22.89 -3.75
C ASN A 335 -14.04 22.87 -2.47
N SER A 336 -13.57 24.02 -2.00
CA SER A 336 -12.74 24.14 -0.80
C SER A 336 -13.04 25.41 -0.04
N ASN A 337 -12.88 25.36 1.29
CA ASN A 337 -12.93 26.54 2.16
C ASN A 337 -11.61 27.33 2.20
N LEU A 338 -10.58 26.85 1.49
CA LEU A 338 -9.27 27.47 1.47
C LEU A 338 -9.16 28.53 0.36
N PRO A 339 -8.22 29.49 0.49
CA PRO A 339 -7.87 30.41 -0.59
C PRO A 339 -7.40 29.66 -1.85
N SER A 340 -7.37 30.37 -2.99
CA SER A 340 -6.86 29.82 -4.24
C SER A 340 -5.45 29.25 -4.09
N PRO A 341 -5.17 28.11 -4.73
CA PRO A 341 -3.89 27.43 -4.56
C PRO A 341 -2.75 28.16 -5.27
N HIS A 342 -1.53 27.84 -4.85
CA HIS A 342 -0.32 28.10 -5.61
C HIS A 342 0.11 26.84 -6.37
N THR A 343 0.61 27.01 -7.60
CA THR A 343 1.04 25.90 -8.46
C THR A 343 2.51 26.04 -8.83
N THR A 344 3.27 24.94 -8.69
CA THR A 344 4.63 24.80 -9.21
C THR A 344 4.76 23.51 -10.03
N ILE A 345 5.77 23.45 -10.91
CA ILE A 345 6.09 22.25 -11.69
C ILE A 345 7.58 21.97 -11.48
N ASP A 346 7.91 20.72 -11.14
CA ASP A 346 9.29 20.25 -11.00
C ASP A 346 9.39 18.83 -11.55
N GLU A 347 10.37 18.58 -12.42
CA GLU A 347 10.64 17.27 -13.06
C GLU A 347 9.38 16.53 -13.60
N GLY A 348 8.40 17.27 -14.14
CA GLY A 348 7.15 16.69 -14.69
C GLY A 348 6.08 16.35 -13.65
N ILE A 349 6.31 16.71 -12.40
CA ILE A 349 5.32 16.67 -11.33
C ILE A 349 4.74 18.08 -11.13
N VAL A 350 3.42 18.16 -11.15
CA VAL A 350 2.67 19.37 -10.80
C VAL A 350 2.36 19.32 -9.30
N TYR A 351 2.60 20.44 -8.61
CA TYR A 351 2.32 20.60 -7.19
C TYR A 351 1.27 21.69 -7.03
N ILE A 352 0.08 21.33 -6.53
CA ILE A 352 -0.99 22.28 -6.21
C ILE A 352 -1.04 22.42 -4.68
N THR A 353 -0.67 23.59 -4.18
CA THR A 353 -0.49 23.85 -2.75
C THR A 353 -1.58 24.77 -2.22
N TYR A 354 -2.28 24.32 -1.19
CA TYR A 354 -3.21 25.11 -0.40
C TYR A 354 -2.65 25.33 1.02
N THR A 355 -2.96 26.49 1.60
CA THR A 355 -2.55 26.85 2.95
C THR A 355 -3.77 27.20 3.79
N LEU A 356 -3.91 26.58 4.96
CA LEU A 356 -4.94 26.92 5.95
C LEU A 356 -4.63 28.26 6.61
N PRO A 357 -5.52 29.26 6.50
CA PRO A 357 -5.36 30.53 7.20
C PRO A 357 -5.25 30.35 8.74
N PRO A 358 -4.49 31.20 9.44
CA PRO A 358 -4.30 31.08 10.90
C PRO A 358 -5.59 31.12 11.73
N ASP A 359 -6.63 31.77 11.23
CA ASP A 359 -7.94 31.92 11.85
C ASP A 359 -8.90 30.74 11.60
N GLN A 360 -8.50 29.80 10.73
CA GLN A 360 -9.25 28.58 10.47
C GLN A 360 -8.66 27.38 11.21
N THR A 361 -9.53 26.46 11.63
CA THR A 361 -9.16 25.26 12.38
C THR A 361 -9.32 23.96 11.58
N GLU A 362 -9.64 24.05 10.30
CA GLU A 362 -9.93 22.88 9.48
C GLU A 362 -9.87 23.22 7.98
N ALA A 363 -9.22 22.37 7.20
CA ALA A 363 -9.29 22.40 5.74
C ALA A 363 -10.31 21.40 5.22
N ARG A 364 -11.11 21.81 4.24
CA ARG A 364 -12.10 20.97 3.56
C ARG A 364 -11.88 21.00 2.06
N PHE A 365 -11.99 19.82 1.44
CA PHE A 365 -12.01 19.66 -0.02
C PHE A 365 -13.11 18.68 -0.41
N GLU A 366 -13.85 19.02 -1.45
CA GLU A 366 -14.68 18.08 -2.21
C GLU A 366 -14.13 18.08 -3.64
N LEU A 367 -13.60 16.94 -4.06
CA LEU A 367 -12.97 16.75 -5.36
C LEU A 367 -13.87 15.83 -6.18
N SER A 368 -14.37 16.29 -7.33
CA SER A 368 -15.15 15.46 -8.25
C SER A 368 -14.35 15.17 -9.52
N ALA A 369 -14.01 13.91 -9.73
CA ALA A 369 -13.31 13.41 -10.89
C ALA A 369 -14.30 13.24 -12.06
N VAL A 370 -14.11 14.02 -13.12
CA VAL A 370 -14.93 13.98 -14.34
C VAL A 370 -14.03 13.54 -15.50
N PRO A 371 -14.03 12.24 -15.86
CA PRO A 371 -13.27 11.76 -17.01
C PRO A 371 -13.66 12.53 -18.27
N ARG A 372 -12.68 12.88 -19.09
CA ARG A 372 -12.97 13.38 -20.43
C ARG A 372 -13.35 12.18 -21.28
N ASN A 373 -14.58 12.15 -21.82
CA ASN A 373 -14.97 11.15 -22.79
C ASN A 373 -13.91 11.14 -23.90
N THR A 374 -13.26 9.99 -24.08
CA THR A 374 -12.25 9.77 -25.13
C THR A 374 -12.90 9.57 -26.48
#